data_AF-M0BC38-F1
#
_entry.id   AF-M0BC38-F1
#
_cell.length_a   1.000
_cell.length_b   1.000
_cell.length_c   1.000
_cell.angle_alpha   90.00
_cell.angle_beta   90.00
_cell.angle_gamma   90.00
#
_symmetry.space_group_name_H-M   'P 1'
#
loop_
_entity.id
_entity.type
_entity.pdbx_description
1 polymer ?
#
loop_
_entity_poly.entity_id
_entity_poly.type
_entity_poly.pdbx_seq_one_letter_code
_entity_poly.pdbx_strand_id
1 'polypeptide(L)'
;MSDEYPFSASDTVDSALELKAEFEDGTAGDAEFEEFRELLAVEDTRDREHVLHGLASVGIIDEDRTEEVVDVLLWYCLDQPRPVREAAAEGLADVGRELNPTTIRPAVDTLQDRLGDSDESVREAAAFALTELEWEHPELLVPLADDYRNCLDDDNGTIREHATSLLDTISSEQPEAIELPIDDLRACLNDDRWRVRTRAASTLRSVAKTHPDAVHPVVDDVLELLPADYDISGQVWMTILSTLRTLAEVYEGDAPRIVAALRGILEEKGGDGEFPPEYTWTITELATIATARPDAVVPAVEELQSGLASPSEVGRVQAGKALTAIGREHPEAVRPAVNELTDLLEDEHMRARTEAVGALQTIDAVDPGLATEADEICSLLLAGGDESETADAVDRFEAAETAVVALVAAESRARFEDAESADERLALASAVGTIGPVDGDVAWLLIEDLESYFEDDSPAVRAAAAEAYGTVYAAHSRLNQTDAELLGELLDDEDETVRSAAAAALLENHSVRPEVIDHDPTDLRAYVESD
;
A
#
# COMPACT_ATOMS: atom_id res chain seq x y z
N MET A 1 -11.37 -21.54 -23.24
CA MET A 1 -10.50 -21.82 -24.38
C MET A 1 -9.19 -21.17 -24.02
N SER A 2 -8.23 -21.97 -23.59
CA SER A 2 -6.87 -21.55 -23.28
C SER A 2 -6.15 -21.29 -24.59
N ASP A 3 -5.63 -20.08 -24.78
CA ASP A 3 -4.64 -19.83 -25.82
C ASP A 3 -3.28 -20.29 -25.26
N GLU A 4 -2.96 -21.56 -25.53
CA GLU A 4 -1.60 -22.10 -25.47
C GLU A 4 -0.75 -21.38 -26.53
N TYR A 5 0.29 -20.66 -26.11
CA TYR A 5 1.37 -20.22 -26.98
C TYR A 5 2.30 -21.41 -27.25
N PRO A 6 2.48 -21.86 -28.52
CA PRO A 6 3.41 -22.93 -28.84
C PRO A 6 4.72 -22.33 -29.36
N PHE A 7 5.74 -22.22 -28.51
CA PHE A 7 7.11 -21.96 -28.96
C PHE A 7 7.93 -23.23 -28.76
N SER A 8 8.44 -23.83 -29.84
CA SER A 8 9.51 -24.82 -29.72
C SER A 8 10.81 -24.05 -29.50
N ALA A 9 11.54 -24.39 -28.45
CA ALA A 9 12.91 -23.92 -28.25
C ALA A 9 13.75 -24.16 -29.53
N SER A 10 14.59 -23.18 -29.87
CA SER A 10 15.63 -23.35 -30.90
C SER A 10 16.59 -24.45 -30.45
N ASP A 11 17.24 -25.17 -31.37
CA ASP A 11 18.28 -26.17 -31.02
C ASP A 11 19.33 -25.57 -30.05
N THR A 12 19.62 -24.28 -30.23
CA THR A 12 20.43 -23.44 -29.35
C THR A 12 19.93 -23.36 -27.90
N VAL A 13 18.64 -23.09 -27.72
CA VAL A 13 18.05 -22.91 -26.39
C VAL A 13 18.06 -24.25 -25.66
N ASP A 14 17.79 -25.34 -26.37
CA ASP A 14 17.91 -26.70 -25.82
C ASP A 14 19.36 -26.99 -25.42
N SER A 15 20.36 -26.65 -26.25
CA SER A 15 21.79 -26.80 -25.91
C SER A 15 22.21 -25.96 -24.70
N ALA A 16 21.75 -24.71 -24.59
CA ALA A 16 22.06 -23.86 -23.43
C ALA A 16 21.45 -24.43 -22.12
N LEU A 17 20.24 -24.99 -22.19
CA LEU A 17 19.60 -25.65 -21.06
C LEU A 17 20.31 -26.94 -20.66
N GLU A 18 20.75 -27.73 -21.63
CA GLU A 18 21.55 -28.94 -21.38
C GLU A 18 22.88 -28.59 -20.71
N LEU A 19 23.63 -27.62 -21.24
CA LEU A 19 24.89 -27.17 -20.64
C LEU A 19 24.69 -26.64 -19.22
N LYS A 20 23.64 -25.84 -18.98
CA LYS A 20 23.29 -25.37 -17.63
C LYS A 20 23.08 -26.54 -16.67
N ALA A 21 22.33 -27.56 -17.07
CA ALA A 21 22.09 -28.74 -16.24
C ALA A 21 23.39 -29.51 -15.94
N GLU A 22 24.33 -29.57 -16.89
CA GLU A 22 25.64 -30.20 -16.67
C GLU A 22 26.51 -29.44 -15.65
N PHE A 23 26.39 -28.11 -15.56
CA PHE A 23 27.00 -27.32 -14.49
C PHE A 23 26.31 -27.54 -13.13
N GLU A 24 24.98 -27.60 -13.10
CA GLU A 24 24.19 -27.90 -11.90
C GLU A 24 24.55 -29.29 -11.30
N ASP A 25 24.77 -30.28 -12.15
CA ASP A 25 25.16 -31.64 -11.77
C ASP A 25 26.66 -31.80 -11.48
N GLY A 26 27.46 -30.74 -11.69
CA GLY A 26 28.92 -30.72 -11.45
C GLY A 26 29.73 -31.57 -12.44
N THR A 27 29.18 -31.86 -13.61
CA THR A 27 29.85 -32.65 -14.67
C THR A 27 30.54 -31.79 -15.72
N ALA A 28 30.20 -30.51 -15.80
CA ALA A 28 30.78 -29.53 -16.71
C ALA A 28 32.04 -28.84 -16.16
N GLY A 29 32.86 -28.29 -17.04
CA GLY A 29 34.05 -27.50 -16.72
C GLY A 29 34.45 -26.55 -17.85
N ASP A 30 35.76 -26.42 -18.13
CA ASP A 30 36.25 -25.42 -19.10
C ASP A 30 35.73 -25.65 -20.53
N ALA A 31 35.49 -26.91 -20.92
CA ALA A 31 35.08 -27.24 -22.27
C ALA A 31 33.62 -26.84 -22.52
N GLU A 32 32.73 -27.18 -21.58
CA GLU A 32 31.32 -26.85 -21.61
C GLU A 32 31.10 -25.34 -21.43
N PHE A 33 31.96 -24.67 -20.66
CA PHE A 33 31.96 -23.21 -20.57
C PHE A 33 32.34 -22.53 -21.89
N GLU A 34 33.35 -23.05 -22.60
CA GLU A 34 33.70 -22.55 -23.92
C GLU A 34 32.58 -22.84 -24.94
N GLU A 35 31.88 -23.98 -24.82
CA GLU A 35 30.70 -24.27 -25.64
C GLU A 35 29.59 -23.23 -25.45
N PHE A 36 29.32 -22.81 -24.20
CA PHE A 36 28.44 -21.67 -23.92
C PHE A 36 28.87 -20.38 -24.64
N ARG A 37 30.17 -20.07 -24.66
CA ARG A 37 30.71 -18.90 -25.37
C ARG A 37 30.59 -19.03 -26.89
N GLU A 38 30.75 -20.24 -27.43
CA GLU A 38 30.57 -20.52 -28.86
C GLU A 38 29.11 -20.31 -29.29
N LEU A 39 28.12 -20.73 -28.48
CA LEU A 39 26.69 -20.47 -28.75
C LEU A 39 26.44 -18.97 -28.93
N LEU A 40 26.92 -18.14 -27.99
CA LEU A 40 26.78 -16.68 -28.07
C LEU A 40 27.34 -16.06 -29.37
N ALA A 41 28.40 -16.64 -29.94
CA ALA A 41 29.07 -16.13 -31.13
C ALA A 41 28.34 -16.46 -32.44
N VAL A 42 27.54 -17.52 -32.48
CA VAL A 42 27.01 -18.11 -33.73
C VAL A 42 25.56 -17.66 -34.03
N GLU A 43 24.84 -17.10 -33.07
CA GLU A 43 23.36 -17.21 -33.07
C GLU A 43 22.56 -15.91 -33.26
N ASP A 44 21.24 -16.08 -33.48
CA ASP A 44 20.24 -15.00 -33.57
C ASP A 44 20.20 -14.22 -32.24
N THR A 45 19.91 -12.91 -32.33
CA THR A 45 19.79 -12.00 -31.19
C THR A 45 18.79 -12.50 -30.14
N ARG A 46 17.76 -13.27 -30.54
CA ARG A 46 16.77 -13.85 -29.63
C ARG A 46 17.27 -15.03 -28.81
N ASP A 47 18.11 -15.86 -29.40
CA ASP A 47 18.59 -17.05 -28.71
C ASP A 47 19.69 -16.68 -27.70
N ARG A 48 20.45 -15.60 -27.99
CA ARG A 48 21.46 -15.04 -27.06
C ARG A 48 20.92 -14.67 -25.68
N GLU A 49 19.67 -14.22 -25.58
CA GLU A 49 19.02 -13.92 -24.30
C GLU A 49 19.04 -15.15 -23.38
N HIS A 50 18.58 -16.30 -23.87
CA HIS A 50 18.53 -17.54 -23.10
C HIS A 50 19.92 -18.06 -22.74
N VAL A 51 20.89 -17.91 -23.66
CA VAL A 51 22.28 -18.30 -23.43
C VAL A 51 22.92 -17.41 -22.34
N LEU A 52 22.63 -16.11 -22.31
CA LEU A 52 23.13 -15.20 -21.27
C LEU A 52 22.57 -15.53 -19.88
N HIS A 53 21.28 -15.85 -19.75
CA HIS A 53 20.72 -16.32 -18.47
C HIS A 53 21.30 -17.68 -18.04
N GLY A 54 21.59 -18.57 -19.00
CA GLY A 54 22.32 -19.81 -18.75
C GLY A 54 23.70 -19.55 -18.18
N LEU A 55 24.47 -18.65 -18.80
CA LEU A 55 25.79 -18.22 -18.33
C LEU A 55 25.74 -17.54 -16.95
N ALA A 56 24.75 -16.70 -16.69
CA ALA A 56 24.54 -16.11 -15.36
C ALA A 56 24.36 -17.20 -14.29
N SER A 57 23.57 -18.24 -14.61
CA SER A 57 23.41 -19.41 -13.72
C SER A 57 24.74 -20.12 -13.46
N VAL A 58 25.59 -20.28 -14.49
CA VAL A 58 26.94 -20.84 -14.33
C VAL A 58 27.79 -19.97 -13.39
N GLY A 59 27.74 -18.64 -13.55
CA GLY A 59 28.50 -17.72 -12.70
C GLY A 59 28.10 -17.74 -11.22
N ILE A 60 26.87 -18.17 -10.92
CA ILE A 60 26.34 -18.36 -9.56
C ILE A 60 26.77 -19.72 -8.98
N ILE A 61 26.72 -20.78 -9.79
CA ILE A 61 26.94 -22.16 -9.34
C ILE A 61 28.42 -22.50 -9.24
N ASP A 62 29.24 -21.92 -10.11
CA ASP A 62 30.65 -22.26 -10.30
C ASP A 62 31.58 -21.10 -9.95
N GLU A 63 32.02 -21.07 -8.69
CA GLU A 63 32.90 -20.02 -8.13
C GLU A 63 34.20 -19.83 -8.93
N ASP A 64 34.73 -20.87 -9.57
CA ASP A 64 35.97 -20.80 -10.34
C ASP A 64 35.79 -20.00 -11.65
N ARG A 65 34.54 -19.85 -12.13
CA ARG A 65 34.19 -19.21 -13.42
C ARG A 65 33.41 -17.91 -13.26
N THR A 66 33.06 -17.52 -12.04
CA THR A 66 32.29 -16.30 -11.76
C THR A 66 32.91 -15.06 -12.40
N GLU A 67 34.21 -14.80 -12.19
CA GLU A 67 34.88 -13.62 -12.78
C GLU A 67 34.82 -13.64 -14.31
N GLU A 68 35.00 -14.81 -14.91
CA GLU A 68 34.93 -15.00 -16.35
C GLU A 68 33.51 -14.82 -16.92
N VAL A 69 32.48 -15.21 -16.17
CA VAL A 69 31.07 -14.97 -16.52
C VAL A 69 30.75 -13.49 -16.45
N VAL A 70 31.15 -12.81 -15.37
CA VAL A 70 30.95 -11.37 -15.21
C VAL A 70 31.58 -10.59 -16.36
N ASP A 71 32.81 -10.96 -16.78
CA ASP A 71 33.47 -10.35 -17.93
C ASP A 71 32.69 -10.56 -19.25
N VAL A 72 32.12 -11.75 -19.46
CA VAL A 72 31.29 -12.03 -20.65
C VAL A 72 30.01 -11.20 -20.60
N LEU A 73 29.30 -11.19 -19.47
CA LEU A 73 28.07 -10.44 -19.33
C LEU A 73 28.30 -8.93 -19.50
N LEU A 74 29.39 -8.37 -18.97
CA LEU A 74 29.78 -6.97 -19.19
C LEU A 74 30.00 -6.66 -20.68
N TRP A 75 30.68 -7.54 -21.40
CA TRP A 75 30.89 -7.35 -22.84
C TRP A 75 29.57 -7.33 -23.61
N TYR A 76 28.67 -8.29 -23.33
CA TYR A 76 27.37 -8.38 -23.99
C TYR A 76 26.42 -7.24 -23.56
N CYS A 77 26.58 -6.71 -22.35
CA CYS A 77 25.85 -5.55 -21.86
C CYS A 77 26.22 -4.27 -22.63
N LEU A 78 27.48 -4.08 -23.01
CA LEU A 78 27.95 -2.80 -23.56
C LEU A 78 28.02 -2.75 -25.09
N ASP A 79 28.26 -3.86 -25.80
CA ASP A 79 28.58 -3.84 -27.24
C ASP A 79 27.64 -4.67 -28.12
N GLN A 80 26.33 -4.71 -27.79
CA GLN A 80 25.34 -5.55 -28.49
C GLN A 80 24.01 -4.82 -28.81
N PRO A 81 23.11 -5.39 -29.65
CA PRO A 81 21.75 -4.89 -29.84
C PRO A 81 20.96 -4.88 -28.53
N ARG A 82 20.03 -3.93 -28.39
CA ARG A 82 19.29 -3.66 -27.14
C ARG A 82 18.76 -4.91 -26.40
N PRO A 83 18.06 -5.88 -27.02
CA PRO A 83 17.55 -7.05 -26.27
C PRO A 83 18.66 -7.89 -25.61
N VAL A 84 19.84 -7.95 -26.23
CA VAL A 84 20.99 -8.69 -25.70
C VAL A 84 21.66 -7.92 -24.57
N ARG A 85 21.62 -6.58 -24.61
CA ARG A 85 22.15 -5.74 -23.52
C ARG A 85 21.29 -5.83 -22.28
N GLU A 86 19.96 -5.80 -22.44
CA GLU A 86 18.99 -5.97 -21.35
C GLU A 86 19.17 -7.34 -20.69
N ALA A 87 19.20 -8.44 -21.46
CA ALA A 87 19.43 -9.78 -20.92
C ALA A 87 20.79 -9.93 -20.20
N ALA A 88 21.85 -9.31 -20.71
CA ALA A 88 23.17 -9.33 -20.07
C ALA A 88 23.21 -8.51 -18.78
N ALA A 89 22.49 -7.39 -18.73
CA ALA A 89 22.33 -6.56 -17.54
C ALA A 89 21.54 -7.29 -16.44
N GLU A 90 20.44 -7.95 -16.80
CA GLU A 90 19.68 -8.83 -15.90
C GLU A 90 20.55 -9.98 -15.39
N GLY A 91 21.33 -10.62 -16.28
CA GLY A 91 22.28 -11.65 -15.89
C GLY A 91 23.36 -11.15 -14.91
N LEU A 92 23.84 -9.91 -15.05
CA LEU A 92 24.77 -9.31 -14.08
C LEU A 92 24.11 -9.10 -12.72
N ALA A 93 22.84 -8.69 -12.69
CA ALA A 93 22.08 -8.52 -11.45
C ALA A 93 21.79 -9.87 -10.78
N ASP A 94 21.45 -10.90 -11.55
CA ASP A 94 21.26 -12.27 -11.05
C ASP A 94 22.54 -12.81 -10.40
N VAL A 95 23.68 -12.61 -11.07
CA VAL A 95 25.00 -12.96 -10.52
C VAL A 95 25.30 -12.12 -9.29
N GLY A 96 24.97 -10.83 -9.28
CA GLY A 96 25.11 -9.95 -8.11
C GLY A 96 24.37 -10.48 -6.89
N ARG A 97 23.05 -10.74 -7.02
CA ARG A 97 22.17 -11.24 -5.95
C ARG A 97 22.77 -12.36 -5.11
N GLU A 98 23.38 -13.34 -5.77
CA GLU A 98 23.89 -14.55 -5.11
C GLU A 98 25.33 -14.41 -4.61
N LEU A 99 26.01 -13.32 -4.97
CA LEU A 99 27.42 -13.09 -4.67
C LEU A 99 27.64 -11.99 -3.64
N ASN A 100 28.86 -11.95 -3.11
CA ASN A 100 29.25 -10.89 -2.20
C ASN A 100 29.59 -9.60 -2.98
N PRO A 101 29.40 -8.41 -2.37
CA PRO A 101 29.65 -7.11 -3.03
C PRO A 101 31.09 -6.91 -3.54
N THR A 102 32.08 -7.64 -3.01
CA THR A 102 33.47 -7.52 -3.45
C THR A 102 33.67 -8.12 -4.83
N THR A 103 32.94 -9.20 -5.14
CA THR A 103 33.05 -9.91 -6.42
C THR A 103 32.43 -9.12 -7.57
N ILE A 104 31.30 -8.45 -7.35
CA ILE A 104 30.58 -7.69 -8.39
C ILE A 104 31.09 -6.25 -8.54
N ARG A 105 31.85 -5.73 -7.57
CA ARG A 105 32.41 -4.36 -7.59
C ARG A 105 33.15 -3.98 -8.89
N PRO A 106 34.01 -4.84 -9.49
CA PRO A 106 34.66 -4.51 -10.76
C PRO A 106 33.66 -4.29 -11.92
N ALA A 107 32.52 -4.99 -11.90
CA ALA A 107 31.45 -4.78 -12.86
C ALA A 107 30.78 -3.42 -12.65
N VAL A 108 30.48 -3.07 -11.40
CA VAL A 108 29.96 -1.75 -11.02
C VAL A 108 30.92 -0.64 -11.47
N ASP A 109 32.21 -0.75 -11.19
CA ASP A 109 33.23 0.23 -11.61
C ASP A 109 33.24 0.39 -13.14
N THR A 110 33.11 -0.72 -13.88
CA THR A 110 33.05 -0.71 -15.36
C THR A 110 31.79 -0.04 -15.90
N LEU A 111 30.63 -0.33 -15.30
CA LEU A 111 29.36 0.26 -15.68
C LEU A 111 29.30 1.75 -15.33
N GLN A 112 29.85 2.15 -14.19
CA GLN A 112 29.99 3.56 -13.79
C GLN A 112 30.77 4.36 -14.85
N ASP A 113 31.92 3.84 -15.31
CA ASP A 113 32.72 4.46 -16.38
C ASP A 113 31.92 4.65 -17.69
N ARG A 114 30.89 3.82 -17.90
CA ARG A 114 30.06 3.80 -19.12
C ARG A 114 28.83 4.71 -19.05
N LEU A 115 28.47 5.22 -17.88
CA LEU A 115 27.44 6.25 -17.74
C LEU A 115 27.77 7.53 -18.51
N GLY A 116 29.04 7.80 -18.80
CA GLY A 116 29.51 8.95 -19.60
C GLY A 116 29.88 8.63 -21.05
N ASP A 117 29.51 7.46 -21.58
CA ASP A 117 29.93 7.05 -22.93
C ASP A 117 29.35 7.95 -24.03
N SER A 118 30.11 8.14 -25.11
CA SER A 118 29.65 8.90 -26.27
C SER A 118 28.48 8.24 -27.00
N ASP A 119 28.35 6.92 -26.89
CA ASP A 119 27.25 6.16 -27.46
C ASP A 119 26.08 6.07 -26.47
N GLU A 120 24.93 6.65 -26.86
CA GLU A 120 23.69 6.65 -26.08
C GLU A 120 23.25 5.23 -25.69
N SER A 121 23.42 4.27 -26.58
CA SER A 121 23.04 2.88 -26.34
C SER A 121 23.86 2.22 -25.24
N VAL A 122 25.13 2.61 -25.12
CA VAL A 122 26.06 2.12 -24.10
C VAL A 122 25.72 2.75 -22.75
N ARG A 123 25.45 4.06 -22.73
CA ARG A 123 25.00 4.76 -21.51
C ARG A 123 23.69 4.19 -20.97
N GLU A 124 22.70 3.95 -21.84
CA GLU A 124 21.41 3.35 -21.46
C GLU A 124 21.59 1.97 -20.85
N ALA A 125 22.40 1.11 -21.46
CA ALA A 125 22.66 -0.23 -20.93
C ALA A 125 23.38 -0.20 -19.57
N ALA A 126 24.34 0.72 -19.41
CA ALA A 126 25.03 0.91 -18.13
C ALA A 126 24.08 1.38 -17.02
N ALA A 127 23.24 2.38 -17.31
CA ALA A 127 22.25 2.89 -16.36
C ALA A 127 21.20 1.82 -15.98
N PHE A 128 20.75 1.03 -16.96
CA PHE A 128 19.84 -0.10 -16.73
C PHE A 128 20.49 -1.16 -15.84
N ALA A 129 21.68 -1.66 -16.20
CA ALA A 129 22.37 -2.70 -15.43
C ALA A 129 22.66 -2.30 -13.98
N LEU A 130 23.06 -1.05 -13.75
CA LEU A 130 23.28 -0.58 -12.40
C LEU A 130 21.96 -0.40 -11.63
N THR A 131 20.86 -0.05 -12.29
CA THR A 131 19.52 -0.02 -11.65
C THR A 131 19.09 -1.42 -11.23
N GLU A 132 19.34 -2.44 -12.04
CA GLU A 132 19.03 -3.83 -11.68
C GLU A 132 19.90 -4.32 -10.50
N LEU A 133 21.17 -3.92 -10.44
CA LEU A 133 22.05 -4.22 -9.30
C LEU A 133 21.66 -3.49 -8.01
N GLU A 134 20.90 -2.41 -8.10
CA GLU A 134 20.46 -1.61 -6.95
C GLU A 134 19.61 -2.40 -5.97
N TRP A 135 18.72 -3.25 -6.51
CA TRP A 135 17.85 -4.12 -5.72
C TRP A 135 18.62 -5.12 -4.85
N GLU A 136 19.84 -5.46 -5.25
CA GLU A 136 20.65 -6.52 -4.63
C GLU A 136 21.79 -5.94 -3.77
N HIS A 137 22.40 -4.85 -4.22
CA HIS A 137 23.57 -4.23 -3.58
C HIS A 137 23.47 -2.69 -3.55
N PRO A 138 22.49 -2.10 -2.85
CA PRO A 138 22.33 -0.65 -2.79
C PRO A 138 23.57 0.04 -2.20
N GLU A 139 24.34 -0.61 -1.32
CA GLU A 139 25.57 -0.09 -0.74
C GLU A 139 26.70 0.17 -1.76
N LEU A 140 26.66 -0.50 -2.92
CA LEU A 140 27.62 -0.26 -3.99
C LEU A 140 27.29 0.98 -4.81
N LEU A 141 26.04 1.44 -4.79
CA LEU A 141 25.55 2.52 -5.65
C LEU A 141 25.43 3.86 -4.94
N VAL A 142 25.39 3.88 -3.60
CA VAL A 142 25.50 5.12 -2.80
C VAL A 142 26.69 6.00 -3.24
N PRO A 143 27.91 5.46 -3.47
CA PRO A 143 29.04 6.27 -3.94
C PRO A 143 28.89 6.84 -5.36
N LEU A 144 27.94 6.34 -6.15
CA LEU A 144 27.69 6.74 -7.54
C LEU A 144 26.62 7.86 -7.64
N ALA A 145 26.11 8.37 -6.52
CA ALA A 145 25.02 9.36 -6.53
C ALA A 145 25.33 10.61 -7.39
N ASP A 146 26.58 11.09 -7.39
CA ASP A 146 26.99 12.22 -8.25
C ASP A 146 27.03 11.84 -9.74
N ASP A 147 27.36 10.60 -10.10
CA ASP A 147 27.29 10.13 -11.48
C ASP A 147 25.83 10.09 -11.97
N TYR A 148 24.90 9.63 -11.12
CA TYR A 148 23.48 9.64 -11.45
C TYR A 148 22.88 11.03 -11.51
N ARG A 149 23.33 11.96 -10.67
CA ARG A 149 22.96 13.38 -10.81
C ARG A 149 23.34 13.91 -12.18
N ASN A 150 24.52 13.60 -12.70
CA ASN A 150 24.92 13.99 -14.05
C ASN A 150 24.03 13.36 -15.13
N CYS A 151 23.51 12.15 -14.90
CA CYS A 151 22.59 11.47 -15.80
C CYS A 151 21.17 12.07 -15.82
N LEU A 152 20.80 12.94 -14.87
CA LEU A 152 19.51 13.62 -14.87
C LEU A 152 19.36 14.65 -16.00
N ASP A 153 20.47 15.09 -16.60
CA ASP A 153 20.48 16.00 -17.76
C ASP A 153 20.73 15.26 -19.10
N ASP A 154 20.68 13.92 -19.13
CA ASP A 154 20.95 13.15 -20.35
C ASP A 154 19.90 13.42 -21.44
N ASP A 155 20.34 13.47 -22.71
CA ASP A 155 19.46 13.65 -23.87
C ASP A 155 18.46 12.48 -24.02
N ASN A 156 18.78 11.28 -23.50
CA ASN A 156 17.91 10.11 -23.51
C ASN A 156 17.04 10.03 -22.24
N GLY A 157 15.72 10.14 -22.42
CA GLY A 157 14.76 10.10 -21.31
C GLY A 157 14.72 8.78 -20.53
N THR A 158 15.14 7.66 -21.11
CA THR A 158 15.26 6.38 -20.39
C THR A 158 16.40 6.44 -19.36
N ILE A 159 17.53 7.07 -19.71
CA ILE A 159 18.66 7.26 -18.79
C ILE A 159 18.25 8.15 -17.63
N ARG A 160 17.57 9.27 -17.92
CA ARG A 160 17.02 10.15 -16.87
C ARG A 160 16.05 9.42 -15.96
N GLU A 161 15.23 8.51 -16.49
CA GLU A 161 14.30 7.69 -15.70
C GLU A 161 15.05 6.74 -14.75
N HIS A 162 16.09 6.04 -15.21
CA HIS A 162 16.94 5.19 -14.37
C HIS A 162 17.66 5.99 -13.29
N ALA A 163 18.26 7.12 -13.66
CA ALA A 163 18.93 8.02 -12.73
C ALA A 163 17.99 8.55 -11.64
N THR A 164 16.79 8.98 -12.03
CA THR A 164 15.77 9.44 -11.06
C THR A 164 15.30 8.29 -10.17
N SER A 165 15.17 7.06 -10.69
CA SER A 165 14.78 5.88 -9.91
C SER A 165 15.78 5.56 -8.83
N LEU A 166 17.06 5.53 -9.16
CA LEU A 166 18.09 5.18 -8.19
C LEU A 166 18.30 6.29 -7.16
N LEU A 167 18.25 7.56 -7.59
CA LEU A 167 18.29 8.69 -6.66
C LEU A 167 17.06 8.71 -5.74
N ASP A 168 15.89 8.24 -6.21
CA ASP A 168 14.70 8.04 -5.37
C ASP A 168 14.97 7.05 -4.25
N THR A 169 15.51 5.87 -4.57
CA THR A 169 15.81 4.84 -3.57
C THR A 169 16.85 5.34 -2.56
N ILE A 170 17.99 5.85 -3.02
CA ILE A 170 19.05 6.34 -2.12
C ILE A 170 18.54 7.49 -1.24
N SER A 171 17.82 8.46 -1.81
CA SER A 171 17.33 9.62 -1.05
C SER A 171 16.23 9.24 -0.05
N SER A 172 15.47 8.18 -0.33
CA SER A 172 14.39 7.72 0.55
C SER A 172 14.90 6.81 1.67
N GLU A 173 15.85 5.93 1.38
CA GLU A 173 16.33 4.91 2.33
C GLU A 173 17.59 5.32 3.09
N GLN A 174 18.51 6.06 2.44
CA GLN A 174 19.81 6.45 3.00
C GLN A 174 20.11 7.95 2.78
N PRO A 175 19.20 8.86 3.16
CA PRO A 175 19.34 10.29 2.88
C PRO A 175 20.62 10.92 3.49
N GLU A 176 21.15 10.39 4.60
CA GLU A 176 22.36 10.91 5.24
C GLU A 176 23.65 10.50 4.52
N ALA A 177 23.58 9.55 3.58
CA ALA A 177 24.74 9.02 2.88
C ALA A 177 25.16 9.89 1.68
N ILE A 178 24.26 10.76 1.21
CA ILE A 178 24.48 11.62 0.05
C ILE A 178 24.13 13.08 0.38
N GLU A 179 24.61 14.01 -0.44
CA GLU A 179 23.94 15.29 -0.53
C GLU A 179 22.60 15.06 -1.24
N LEU A 180 21.50 15.60 -0.71
CA LEU A 180 20.18 15.39 -1.32
C LEU A 180 20.07 16.17 -2.64
N PRO A 181 19.70 15.54 -3.77
CA PRO A 181 19.63 16.19 -5.09
C PRO A 181 18.36 17.06 -5.26
N ILE A 182 18.07 17.95 -4.32
CA ILE A 182 16.79 18.69 -4.30
C ILE A 182 16.60 19.57 -5.54
N ASP A 183 17.62 20.32 -5.94
CA ASP A 183 17.54 21.20 -7.11
C ASP A 183 17.44 20.40 -8.42
N ASP A 184 18.11 19.25 -8.50
CA ASP A 184 18.04 18.37 -9.68
C ASP A 184 16.64 17.73 -9.78
N LEU A 185 16.11 17.18 -8.67
CA LEU A 185 14.76 16.62 -8.62
C LEU A 185 13.70 17.69 -8.93
N ARG A 186 13.90 18.92 -8.47
CA ARG A 186 13.04 20.07 -8.81
C ARG A 186 13.04 20.33 -10.31
N ALA A 187 14.19 20.25 -10.99
CA ALA A 187 14.25 20.37 -12.45
C ALA A 187 13.50 19.22 -13.15
N CYS A 188 13.64 17.98 -12.64
CA CYS A 188 12.95 16.79 -13.15
C CYS A 188 11.42 16.85 -13.04
N LEU A 189 10.85 17.72 -12.19
CA LEU A 189 9.39 17.96 -12.16
C LEU A 189 8.84 18.51 -13.49
N ASN A 190 9.69 19.13 -14.32
CA ASN A 190 9.34 19.68 -15.63
C ASN A 190 9.82 18.82 -16.80
N ASP A 191 10.27 17.59 -16.54
CA ASP A 191 10.76 16.68 -17.57
C ASP A 191 9.67 16.33 -18.60
N ASP A 192 10.04 16.14 -19.87
CA ASP A 192 9.08 15.76 -20.91
C ASP A 192 8.51 14.35 -20.68
N ARG A 193 9.25 13.47 -19.99
CA ARG A 193 8.82 12.11 -19.65
C ARG A 193 8.07 12.08 -18.32
N TRP A 194 6.83 11.59 -18.38
CA TRP A 194 5.97 11.51 -17.20
C TRP A 194 6.54 10.66 -16.05
N ARG A 195 7.29 9.60 -16.37
CA ARG A 195 7.89 8.72 -15.35
C ARG A 195 8.97 9.44 -14.55
N VAL A 196 9.78 10.28 -15.19
CA VAL A 196 10.78 11.13 -14.52
C VAL A 196 10.09 12.10 -13.57
N ARG A 197 9.05 12.81 -14.05
CA ARG A 197 8.25 13.72 -13.21
C ARG A 197 7.65 13.03 -11.98
N THR A 198 7.05 11.85 -12.18
CA THR A 198 6.44 11.05 -11.11
C THR A 198 7.47 10.62 -10.07
N ARG A 199 8.62 10.09 -10.50
CA ARG A 199 9.67 9.66 -9.56
C ARG A 199 10.21 10.85 -8.79
N ALA A 200 10.53 11.96 -9.47
CA ALA A 200 11.00 13.18 -8.82
C ALA A 200 10.03 13.70 -7.74
N ALA A 201 8.73 13.78 -8.05
CA ALA A 201 7.71 14.17 -7.08
C ALA A 201 7.62 13.18 -5.90
N SER A 202 7.70 11.87 -6.16
CA SER A 202 7.70 10.84 -5.12
C SER A 202 8.91 10.96 -4.19
N THR A 203 10.11 11.17 -4.75
CA THR A 203 11.34 11.36 -3.96
C THR A 203 11.25 12.59 -3.10
N LEU A 204 10.84 13.73 -3.66
CA LEU A 204 10.66 14.98 -2.93
C LEU A 204 9.66 14.83 -1.79
N ARG A 205 8.56 14.10 -2.02
CA ARG A 205 7.58 13.75 -0.99
C ARG A 205 8.19 12.90 0.13
N SER A 206 8.97 11.85 -0.19
CA SER A 206 9.62 10.99 0.80
C SER A 206 10.65 11.76 1.62
N VAL A 207 11.51 12.54 0.96
CA VAL A 207 12.53 13.38 1.60
C VAL A 207 11.89 14.46 2.46
N ALA A 208 10.75 15.06 2.06
CA ALA A 208 10.08 16.06 2.89
C ALA A 208 9.66 15.52 4.28
N LYS A 209 9.37 14.21 4.40
CA LYS A 209 8.98 13.59 5.67
C LYS A 209 10.16 13.44 6.63
N THR A 210 11.38 13.21 6.12
CA THR A 210 12.57 12.96 6.94
C THR A 210 13.48 14.18 7.05
N HIS A 211 13.53 15.01 6.01
CA HIS A 211 14.39 16.18 5.84
C HIS A 211 13.58 17.40 5.37
N PRO A 212 12.59 17.86 6.16
CA PRO A 212 11.66 18.91 5.76
C PRO A 212 12.34 20.22 5.38
N ASP A 213 13.41 20.64 6.07
CA ASP A 213 14.08 21.91 5.76
C ASP A 213 14.70 21.95 4.35
N ALA A 214 15.05 20.79 3.78
CA ALA A 214 15.65 20.69 2.45
C ALA A 214 14.64 20.92 1.33
N VAL A 215 13.40 20.46 1.50
CA VAL A 215 12.38 20.40 0.41
C VAL A 215 11.45 21.62 0.40
N HIS A 216 11.43 22.47 1.44
CA HIS A 216 10.52 23.62 1.51
C HIS A 216 10.53 24.53 0.26
N PRO A 217 11.66 24.80 -0.43
CA PRO A 217 11.66 25.62 -1.64
C PRO A 217 10.88 25.03 -2.83
N VAL A 218 10.56 23.74 -2.79
CA VAL A 218 9.95 22.97 -3.89
C VAL A 218 8.43 23.09 -3.92
N VAL A 219 7.81 23.57 -2.84
CA VAL A 219 6.35 23.64 -2.73
C VAL A 219 5.74 24.53 -3.83
N ASP A 220 6.41 25.63 -4.21
CA ASP A 220 5.96 26.48 -5.32
C ASP A 220 5.98 25.73 -6.65
N ASP A 221 7.02 24.93 -6.93
CA ASP A 221 7.13 24.17 -8.17
C ASP A 221 6.04 23.11 -8.27
N VAL A 222 5.74 22.39 -7.18
CA VAL A 222 4.69 21.37 -7.19
C VAL A 222 3.31 22.00 -7.39
N LEU A 223 3.06 23.19 -6.82
CA LEU A 223 1.82 23.93 -7.07
C LEU A 223 1.69 24.36 -8.54
N GLU A 224 2.79 24.73 -9.19
CA GLU A 224 2.81 25.08 -10.61
C GLU A 224 2.51 23.89 -11.54
N LEU A 225 2.56 22.64 -11.04
CA LEU A 225 2.17 21.46 -11.81
C LEU A 225 0.66 21.24 -11.91
N LEU A 226 -0.13 21.77 -10.96
CA LEU A 226 -1.60 21.60 -10.92
C LEU A 226 -2.39 22.25 -12.08
N PRO A 227 -2.09 23.48 -12.53
CA PRO A 227 -2.84 24.16 -13.59
C PRO A 227 -2.44 23.68 -14.99
N ALA A 228 -1.48 22.76 -15.09
CA ALA A 228 -0.92 22.39 -16.37
C ALA A 228 -1.86 21.40 -17.09
N ASP A 229 -2.40 21.88 -18.21
CA ASP A 229 -3.30 21.23 -19.18
C ASP A 229 -2.57 20.09 -19.95
N TYR A 230 -1.87 19.25 -19.20
CA TYR A 230 -1.23 18.08 -19.73
C TYR A 230 -2.29 16.98 -19.86
N ASP A 231 -2.16 16.17 -20.91
CA ASP A 231 -2.71 14.81 -20.98
C ASP A 231 -1.95 13.94 -19.95
N ILE A 232 -2.14 14.27 -18.66
CA ILE A 232 -1.50 13.62 -17.53
C ILE A 232 -2.23 12.31 -17.27
N SER A 233 -1.51 11.20 -17.24
CA SER A 233 -2.08 9.94 -16.75
C SER A 233 -2.53 10.09 -15.29
N GLY A 234 -3.63 9.45 -14.90
CA GLY A 234 -4.14 9.53 -13.51
C GLY A 234 -3.08 9.24 -12.44
N GLN A 235 -2.06 8.43 -12.75
CA GLN A 235 -0.94 8.13 -11.86
C GLN A 235 -0.08 9.35 -11.49
N VAL A 236 0.20 10.22 -12.46
CA VAL A 236 1.00 11.42 -12.22
C VAL A 236 0.17 12.42 -11.40
N TRP A 237 -1.12 12.56 -11.69
CA TRP A 237 -2.06 13.35 -10.89
C TRP A 237 -2.08 12.92 -9.43
N MET A 238 -2.28 11.62 -9.18
CA MET A 238 -2.22 11.05 -7.83
C MET A 238 -0.90 11.38 -7.12
N THR A 239 0.22 11.29 -7.83
CA THR A 239 1.53 11.56 -7.24
C THR A 239 1.68 13.03 -6.84
N ILE A 240 1.24 13.97 -7.70
CA ILE A 240 1.27 15.40 -7.40
C ILE A 240 0.38 15.72 -6.20
N LEU A 241 -0.87 15.22 -6.21
CA LEU A 241 -1.84 15.43 -5.13
C LEU A 241 -1.32 14.88 -3.79
N SER A 242 -0.83 13.64 -3.76
CA SER A 242 -0.27 13.05 -2.54
C SER A 242 1.03 13.73 -2.08
N THR A 243 1.80 14.33 -3.00
CA THR A 243 2.97 15.16 -2.67
C THR A 243 2.52 16.43 -1.97
N LEU A 244 1.58 17.17 -2.57
CA LEU A 244 1.01 18.38 -1.98
C LEU A 244 0.40 18.13 -0.60
N ARG A 245 -0.32 17.02 -0.41
CA ARG A 245 -0.83 16.63 0.90
C ARG A 245 0.28 16.47 1.92
N THR A 246 1.35 15.74 1.60
CA THR A 246 2.50 15.60 2.52
C THR A 246 3.18 16.94 2.78
N LEU A 247 3.34 17.81 1.77
CA LEU A 247 3.90 19.15 1.96
C LEU A 247 3.01 19.99 2.88
N ALA A 248 1.67 19.88 2.80
CA ALA A 248 0.75 20.55 3.70
C ALA A 248 0.84 19.99 5.13
N GLU A 249 0.99 18.67 5.30
CA GLU A 249 1.22 18.04 6.61
C GLU A 249 2.54 18.51 7.24
N VAL A 250 3.61 18.64 6.45
CA VAL A 250 4.94 19.00 6.94
C VAL A 250 5.09 20.51 7.17
N TYR A 251 4.63 21.36 6.25
CA TYR A 251 4.84 22.80 6.27
C TYR A 251 3.57 23.56 6.66
N GLU A 252 3.41 23.82 7.95
CA GLU A 252 2.24 24.53 8.50
C GLU A 252 1.93 25.86 7.82
N GLY A 253 2.98 26.65 7.54
CA GLY A 253 2.83 27.96 6.89
C GLY A 253 2.31 27.88 5.46
N ASP A 254 2.51 26.74 4.79
CA ASP A 254 2.13 26.52 3.41
C ASP A 254 0.82 25.74 3.25
N ALA A 255 0.33 25.08 4.31
CA ALA A 255 -0.93 24.35 4.27
C ALA A 255 -2.11 25.19 3.72
N PRO A 256 -2.33 26.46 4.13
CA PRO A 256 -3.45 27.25 3.63
C PRO A 256 -3.40 27.52 2.11
N ARG A 257 -2.21 27.73 1.54
CA ARG A 257 -2.08 27.95 0.09
C ARG A 257 -2.21 26.66 -0.71
N ILE A 258 -1.74 25.54 -0.17
CA ILE A 258 -1.89 24.22 -0.79
C ILE A 258 -3.37 23.84 -0.82
N VAL A 259 -4.07 23.99 0.31
CA VAL A 259 -5.52 23.77 0.38
C VAL A 259 -6.26 24.69 -0.60
N ALA A 260 -5.88 25.96 -0.72
CA ALA A 260 -6.50 26.86 -1.68
C ALA A 260 -6.35 26.39 -3.14
N ALA A 261 -5.20 25.81 -3.49
CA ALA A 261 -4.99 25.23 -4.82
C ALA A 261 -5.83 23.96 -5.04
N LEU A 262 -5.87 23.06 -4.05
CA LEU A 262 -6.72 21.85 -4.09
C LEU A 262 -8.21 22.20 -4.20
N ARG A 263 -8.66 23.21 -3.45
CA ARG A 263 -10.01 23.77 -3.53
C ARG A 263 -10.33 24.26 -4.94
N GLY A 264 -9.41 24.97 -5.58
CA GLY A 264 -9.59 25.44 -6.96
C GLY A 264 -9.85 24.32 -7.97
N ILE A 265 -9.27 23.13 -7.76
CA ILE A 265 -9.55 21.94 -8.58
C ILE A 265 -10.99 21.50 -8.38
N LEU A 266 -11.47 21.44 -7.14
CA LEU A 266 -12.86 21.07 -6.83
C LEU A 266 -13.85 22.09 -7.41
N GLU A 267 -13.55 23.39 -7.33
CA GLU A 267 -14.38 24.44 -7.93
C GLU A 267 -14.49 24.31 -9.45
N GLU A 268 -13.39 23.97 -10.14
CA GLU A 268 -13.38 23.78 -11.58
C GLU A 268 -14.13 22.51 -12.00
N LYS A 269 -13.94 21.41 -11.26
CA LYS A 269 -14.44 20.07 -11.64
C LYS A 269 -15.79 19.70 -11.03
N GLY A 270 -16.28 20.40 -10.01
CA GLY A 270 -17.49 20.03 -9.26
C GLY A 270 -18.83 20.54 -9.82
N GLY A 271 -18.83 21.36 -10.87
CA GLY A 271 -20.00 22.14 -11.30
C GLY A 271 -21.05 21.41 -12.15
N ASP A 272 -20.68 20.35 -12.86
CA ASP A 272 -21.53 19.78 -13.93
C ASP A 272 -22.13 18.40 -13.60
N GLY A 273 -22.00 17.93 -12.36
CA GLY A 273 -22.39 16.57 -11.97
C GLY A 273 -21.52 15.46 -12.56
N GLU A 274 -20.49 15.84 -13.32
CA GLU A 274 -19.39 14.98 -13.71
C GLU A 274 -18.31 15.07 -12.64
N PHE A 275 -18.11 13.97 -11.89
CA PHE A 275 -17.06 13.86 -10.89
C PHE A 275 -15.92 13.03 -11.48
N PRO A 276 -14.92 13.66 -12.13
CA PRO A 276 -13.80 12.93 -12.67
C PRO A 276 -12.95 12.35 -11.51
N PRO A 277 -12.12 11.31 -11.74
CA PRO A 277 -11.33 10.68 -10.68
C PRO A 277 -10.53 11.67 -9.83
N GLU A 278 -10.01 12.73 -10.44
CA GLU A 278 -9.24 13.80 -9.82
C GLU A 278 -10.03 14.52 -8.73
N TYR A 279 -11.36 14.64 -8.86
CA TYR A 279 -12.21 15.23 -7.83
C TYR A 279 -12.21 14.36 -6.57
N THR A 280 -12.39 13.04 -6.73
CA THR A 280 -12.40 12.09 -5.60
C THR A 280 -11.03 12.01 -4.94
N TRP A 281 -9.96 12.00 -5.72
CA TRP A 281 -8.59 12.03 -5.22
C TRP A 281 -8.30 13.32 -4.44
N THR A 282 -8.74 14.47 -4.96
CA THR A 282 -8.56 15.76 -4.28
C THR A 282 -9.32 15.82 -2.95
N ILE A 283 -10.56 15.31 -2.88
CA ILE A 283 -11.28 15.17 -1.61
C ILE A 283 -10.50 14.27 -0.64
N THR A 284 -9.95 13.15 -1.12
CA THR A 284 -9.19 12.20 -0.30
C THR A 284 -7.96 12.86 0.32
N GLU A 285 -7.22 13.65 -0.47
CA GLU A 285 -6.08 14.40 0.05
C GLU A 285 -6.51 15.48 1.06
N LEU A 286 -7.59 16.23 0.79
CA LEU A 286 -8.12 17.22 1.73
C LEU A 286 -8.60 16.59 3.05
N ALA A 287 -9.21 15.40 3.02
CA ALA A 287 -9.61 14.67 4.22
C ALA A 287 -8.41 14.28 5.09
N THR A 288 -7.31 13.88 4.44
CA THR A 288 -6.07 13.55 5.13
C THR A 288 -5.43 14.80 5.74
N ILE A 289 -5.38 15.92 4.99
CA ILE A 289 -4.91 17.22 5.52
C ILE A 289 -5.80 17.67 6.69
N ALA A 290 -7.13 17.52 6.59
CA ALA A 290 -8.07 17.95 7.63
C ALA A 290 -7.87 17.17 8.94
N THR A 291 -7.48 15.89 8.86
CA THR A 291 -7.17 15.07 10.04
C THR A 291 -5.94 15.60 10.78
N ALA A 292 -4.95 16.15 10.07
CA ALA A 292 -3.73 16.69 10.67
C ALA A 292 -3.82 18.20 11.00
N ARG A 293 -4.57 18.97 10.19
CA ARG A 293 -4.60 20.44 10.18
C ARG A 293 -6.00 20.97 9.79
N PRO A 294 -7.02 20.77 10.63
CA PRO A 294 -8.41 21.14 10.30
C PRO A 294 -8.57 22.64 9.99
N ASP A 295 -7.88 23.53 10.72
CA ASP A 295 -7.86 24.99 10.49
C ASP A 295 -7.57 25.36 9.04
N ALA A 296 -6.61 24.67 8.42
CA ALA A 296 -6.17 24.97 7.06
C ALA A 296 -7.24 24.59 6.02
N VAL A 297 -8.09 23.61 6.34
CA VAL A 297 -9.10 23.04 5.42
C VAL A 297 -10.47 23.72 5.56
N VAL A 298 -10.71 24.49 6.62
CA VAL A 298 -11.96 25.28 6.79
C VAL A 298 -12.41 26.04 5.52
N PRO A 299 -11.52 26.68 4.73
CA PRO A 299 -11.94 27.34 3.49
C PRO A 299 -12.53 26.41 2.43
N ALA A 300 -12.31 25.10 2.48
CA ALA A 300 -12.78 24.11 1.49
C ALA A 300 -14.08 23.39 1.91
N VAL A 301 -14.76 23.84 2.99
CA VAL A 301 -15.95 23.16 3.52
C VAL A 301 -17.11 23.12 2.53
N GLU A 302 -17.29 24.16 1.71
CA GLU A 302 -18.38 24.20 0.69
C GLU A 302 -18.17 23.13 -0.39
N GLU A 303 -16.92 22.92 -0.82
CA GLU A 303 -16.55 21.90 -1.78
C GLU A 303 -16.65 20.49 -1.18
N LEU A 304 -16.25 20.32 0.09
CA LEU A 304 -16.42 19.06 0.83
C LEU A 304 -17.90 18.72 1.05
N GLN A 305 -18.73 19.70 1.38
CA GLN A 305 -20.19 19.55 1.46
C GLN A 305 -20.77 19.05 0.14
N SER A 306 -20.33 19.62 -0.98
CA SER A 306 -20.71 19.15 -2.32
C SER A 306 -20.24 17.72 -2.59
N GLY A 307 -19.07 17.34 -2.06
CA GLY A 307 -18.50 15.99 -2.11
C GLY A 307 -19.35 14.91 -1.43
N LEU A 308 -20.22 15.26 -0.48
CA LEU A 308 -21.16 14.32 0.14
C LEU A 308 -22.17 13.74 -0.86
N ALA A 309 -22.42 14.43 -1.97
CA ALA A 309 -23.25 13.95 -3.07
C ALA A 309 -22.47 13.24 -4.18
N SER A 310 -21.19 12.89 -3.95
CA SER A 310 -20.35 12.22 -4.95
C SER A 310 -20.95 10.88 -5.39
N PRO A 311 -20.92 10.52 -6.68
CA PRO A 311 -21.32 9.21 -7.15
C PRO A 311 -20.35 8.10 -6.67
N SER A 312 -19.13 8.46 -6.27
CA SER A 312 -18.17 7.54 -5.68
C SER A 312 -18.42 7.43 -4.17
N GLU A 313 -18.63 6.21 -3.67
CA GLU A 313 -18.64 5.90 -2.24
C GLU A 313 -17.42 6.50 -1.53
N VAL A 314 -16.22 6.31 -2.10
CA VAL A 314 -14.97 6.87 -1.57
C VAL A 314 -15.06 8.39 -1.45
N GLY A 315 -15.59 9.07 -2.46
CA GLY A 315 -15.77 10.52 -2.42
C GLY A 315 -16.68 10.98 -1.27
N ARG A 316 -17.81 10.29 -1.05
CA ARG A 316 -18.75 10.61 0.04
C ARG A 316 -18.13 10.35 1.41
N VAL A 317 -17.49 9.19 1.59
CA VAL A 317 -16.80 8.82 2.83
C VAL A 317 -15.70 9.83 3.17
N GLN A 318 -14.83 10.15 2.21
CA GLN A 318 -13.72 11.08 2.47
C GLN A 318 -14.21 12.51 2.72
N ALA A 319 -15.28 12.95 2.05
CA ALA A 319 -15.91 14.23 2.35
C ALA A 319 -16.48 14.28 3.78
N GLY A 320 -17.21 13.24 4.19
CA GLY A 320 -17.72 13.10 5.56
C GLY A 320 -16.59 13.11 6.59
N LYS A 321 -15.54 12.33 6.36
CA LYS A 321 -14.34 12.27 7.20
C LYS A 321 -13.66 13.63 7.37
N ALA A 322 -13.51 14.37 6.27
CA ALA A 322 -12.94 15.71 6.31
C ALA A 322 -13.80 16.66 7.17
N LEU A 323 -15.13 16.63 6.99
CA LEU A 323 -16.05 17.46 7.78
C LEU A 323 -16.08 17.06 9.26
N THR A 324 -15.99 15.77 9.59
CA THR A 324 -15.81 15.29 10.98
C THR A 324 -14.54 15.87 11.59
N ALA A 325 -13.41 15.78 10.88
CA ALA A 325 -12.13 16.31 11.36
C ALA A 325 -12.18 17.84 11.57
N ILE A 326 -12.75 18.58 10.62
CA ILE A 326 -12.93 20.03 10.73
C ILE A 326 -13.88 20.38 11.89
N GLY A 327 -14.99 19.67 12.03
CA GLY A 327 -16.04 19.95 13.01
C GLY A 327 -15.58 19.78 14.45
N ARG A 328 -14.61 18.89 14.72
CA ARG A 328 -14.00 18.72 16.05
C ARG A 328 -13.38 20.02 16.59
N GLU A 329 -12.86 20.89 15.72
CA GLU A 329 -12.23 22.16 16.10
C GLU A 329 -13.03 23.40 15.65
N HIS A 330 -13.76 23.30 14.53
CA HIS A 330 -14.53 24.37 13.89
C HIS A 330 -15.98 23.95 13.61
N PRO A 331 -16.78 23.63 14.65
CA PRO A 331 -18.13 23.10 14.45
C PRO A 331 -19.05 24.07 13.69
N GLU A 332 -18.92 25.37 13.93
CA GLU A 332 -19.74 26.37 13.22
C GLU A 332 -19.41 26.48 11.72
N ALA A 333 -18.21 26.03 11.30
CA ALA A 333 -17.86 25.99 9.88
C ALA A 333 -18.60 24.86 9.15
N VAL A 334 -18.81 23.71 9.80
CA VAL A 334 -19.46 22.51 9.23
C VAL A 334 -20.99 22.61 9.29
N ARG A 335 -21.54 23.44 10.18
CA ARG A 335 -22.98 23.64 10.37
C ARG A 335 -23.82 23.85 9.10
N PRO A 336 -23.34 24.52 8.03
CA PRO A 336 -24.10 24.62 6.78
C PRO A 336 -24.37 23.27 6.08
N ALA A 337 -23.58 22.23 6.36
CA ALA A 337 -23.67 20.90 5.74
C ALA A 337 -24.70 19.96 6.42
N VAL A 338 -25.45 20.43 7.44
CA VAL A 338 -26.38 19.58 8.21
C VAL A 338 -27.39 18.85 7.31
N ASN A 339 -27.92 19.50 6.28
CA ASN A 339 -28.91 18.88 5.41
C ASN A 339 -28.28 17.74 4.61
N GLU A 340 -27.13 17.97 3.98
CA GLU A 340 -26.43 16.97 3.17
C GLU A 340 -25.90 15.82 4.03
N LEU A 341 -25.45 16.10 5.26
CA LEU A 341 -25.06 15.07 6.22
C LEU A 341 -26.26 14.24 6.68
N THR A 342 -27.42 14.87 6.88
CA THR A 342 -28.67 14.16 7.21
C THR A 342 -29.13 13.29 6.05
N ASP A 343 -29.06 13.79 4.81
CA ASP A 343 -29.34 12.99 3.62
C ASP A 343 -28.37 11.80 3.49
N LEU A 344 -27.10 11.97 3.89
CA LEU A 344 -26.08 10.91 3.88
C LEU A 344 -26.31 9.82 4.94
N LEU A 345 -27.13 10.07 5.97
CA LEU A 345 -27.53 9.00 6.90
C LEU A 345 -28.38 7.91 6.22
N GLU A 346 -28.97 8.22 5.06
CA GLU A 346 -29.73 7.29 4.23
C GLU A 346 -28.89 6.64 3.12
N ASP A 347 -27.57 6.84 3.13
CA ASP A 347 -26.68 6.28 2.11
C ASP A 347 -26.71 4.75 2.12
N GLU A 348 -26.55 4.13 0.95
CA GLU A 348 -26.50 2.68 0.83
C GLU A 348 -25.29 2.08 1.55
N HIS A 349 -24.18 2.82 1.67
CA HIS A 349 -22.95 2.36 2.30
C HIS A 349 -22.82 2.81 3.75
N MET A 350 -22.67 1.84 4.65
CA MET A 350 -22.54 2.06 6.08
C MET A 350 -21.37 2.99 6.48
N ARG A 351 -20.26 2.93 5.75
CA ARG A 351 -19.11 3.82 5.98
C ARG A 351 -19.48 5.30 5.80
N ALA A 352 -20.24 5.62 4.74
CA ALA A 352 -20.68 6.99 4.50
C ALA A 352 -21.65 7.46 5.60
N ARG A 353 -22.59 6.60 6.02
CA ARG A 353 -23.51 6.90 7.12
C ARG A 353 -22.77 7.20 8.43
N THR A 354 -21.74 6.41 8.75
CA THR A 354 -20.94 6.57 9.97
C THR A 354 -20.16 7.89 9.97
N GLU A 355 -19.57 8.26 8.84
CA GLU A 355 -18.89 9.56 8.70
C GLU A 355 -19.88 10.73 8.82
N ALA A 356 -21.12 10.59 8.33
CA ALA A 356 -22.17 11.58 8.55
C ALA A 356 -22.55 11.71 10.03
N VAL A 357 -22.71 10.60 10.74
CA VAL A 357 -22.95 10.61 12.20
C VAL A 357 -21.82 11.36 12.91
N GLY A 358 -20.57 11.02 12.62
CA GLY A 358 -19.41 11.68 13.20
C GLY A 358 -19.45 13.20 13.00
N ALA A 359 -19.69 13.67 11.78
CA ALA A 359 -19.77 15.08 11.48
C ALA A 359 -20.94 15.77 12.20
N LEU A 360 -22.14 15.16 12.21
CA LEU A 360 -23.32 15.68 12.91
C LEU A 360 -23.12 15.76 14.43
N GLN A 361 -22.42 14.81 15.03
CA GLN A 361 -22.07 14.82 16.46
C GLN A 361 -21.17 16.02 16.78
N THR A 362 -20.17 16.31 15.94
CA THR A 362 -19.26 17.45 16.19
C THR A 362 -19.97 18.80 16.26
N ILE A 363 -21.12 18.93 15.59
CA ILE A 363 -21.91 20.18 15.51
C ILE A 363 -23.21 20.13 16.32
N ASP A 364 -23.40 19.10 17.16
CA ASP A 364 -24.61 18.91 17.98
C ASP A 364 -25.92 18.97 17.15
N ALA A 365 -25.91 18.27 16.00
CA ALA A 365 -27.02 18.28 15.03
C ALA A 365 -27.64 16.89 14.78
N VAL A 366 -27.30 15.88 15.58
CA VAL A 366 -27.97 14.58 15.54
C VAL A 366 -29.42 14.74 16.02
N ASP A 367 -30.38 14.13 15.31
CA ASP A 367 -31.77 14.13 15.75
C ASP A 367 -31.90 13.44 17.13
N PRO A 368 -32.44 14.13 18.16
CA PRO A 368 -32.49 13.57 19.51
C PRO A 368 -33.34 12.29 19.64
N GLY A 369 -34.33 12.11 18.77
CA GLY A 369 -35.15 10.91 18.73
C GLY A 369 -34.34 9.71 18.25
N LEU A 370 -33.62 9.87 17.14
CA LEU A 370 -32.73 8.83 16.62
C LEU A 370 -31.61 8.48 17.61
N ALA A 371 -31.01 9.50 18.25
CA ALA A 371 -29.98 9.30 19.27
C ALA A 371 -30.50 8.52 20.49
N THR A 372 -31.73 8.83 20.94
CA THR A 372 -32.34 8.11 22.07
C THR A 372 -32.61 6.65 21.71
N GLU A 373 -33.11 6.39 20.50
CA GLU A 373 -33.37 5.02 20.03
C GLU A 373 -32.09 4.20 19.91
N ALA A 374 -31.01 4.79 19.38
CA ALA A 374 -29.71 4.15 19.31
C ALA A 374 -29.13 3.81 20.70
N ASP A 375 -29.17 4.75 21.65
CA ASP A 375 -28.69 4.53 23.02
C ASP A 375 -29.50 3.45 23.75
N GLU A 376 -30.82 3.39 23.53
CA GLU A 376 -31.68 2.33 24.06
C GLU A 376 -31.28 0.96 23.50
N ILE A 377 -31.04 0.84 22.18
CA ILE A 377 -30.58 -0.40 21.55
C ILE A 377 -29.21 -0.82 22.09
N CYS A 378 -28.23 0.09 22.11
CA CYS A 378 -26.90 -0.21 22.63
C CYS A 378 -26.93 -0.63 24.10
N SER A 379 -27.70 0.08 24.94
CA SER A 379 -27.84 -0.24 26.36
C SER A 379 -28.43 -1.64 26.59
N LEU A 380 -29.40 -2.05 25.77
CA LEU A 380 -29.98 -3.39 25.83
C LEU A 380 -28.99 -4.48 25.38
N LEU A 381 -28.23 -4.22 24.32
CA LEU A 381 -27.18 -5.15 23.86
C LEU A 381 -26.12 -5.36 24.93
N LEU A 382 -25.69 -4.30 25.61
CA LEU A 382 -24.63 -4.35 26.63
C LEU A 382 -25.08 -4.92 27.98
N ALA A 383 -26.38 -4.98 28.26
CA ALA A 383 -26.89 -5.58 29.50
C ALA A 383 -26.58 -7.10 29.60
N GLY A 384 -26.45 -7.79 28.45
CA GLY A 384 -25.67 -9.01 28.28
C GLY A 384 -26.00 -10.23 29.16
N GLY A 385 -27.23 -10.40 29.66
CA GLY A 385 -27.54 -11.47 30.64
C GLY A 385 -28.90 -12.16 30.57
N ASP A 386 -29.85 -11.64 29.79
CA ASP A 386 -31.17 -12.26 29.58
C ASP A 386 -31.38 -12.50 28.09
N GLU A 387 -31.50 -13.77 27.67
CA GLU A 387 -31.80 -14.16 26.29
C GLU A 387 -33.01 -13.41 25.72
N SER A 388 -33.99 -13.09 26.56
CA SER A 388 -35.17 -12.32 26.16
C SER A 388 -34.86 -10.84 25.90
N GLU A 389 -33.96 -10.23 26.65
CA GLU A 389 -33.56 -8.83 26.46
C GLU A 389 -32.64 -8.71 25.24
N THR A 390 -31.71 -9.66 25.05
CA THR A 390 -30.86 -9.74 23.85
C THR A 390 -31.70 -9.93 22.58
N ALA A 391 -32.69 -10.83 22.59
CA ALA A 391 -33.60 -11.02 21.45
C ALA A 391 -34.42 -9.75 21.15
N ASP A 392 -34.91 -9.06 22.17
CA ASP A 392 -35.64 -7.78 22.01
C ASP A 392 -34.73 -6.66 21.49
N ALA A 393 -33.44 -6.65 21.87
CA ALA A 393 -32.45 -5.73 21.33
C ALA A 393 -32.19 -5.98 19.84
N VAL A 394 -32.03 -7.25 19.44
CA VAL A 394 -31.85 -7.65 18.04
C VAL A 394 -33.10 -7.32 17.22
N ASP A 395 -34.30 -7.64 17.70
CA ASP A 395 -35.57 -7.33 17.02
C ASP A 395 -35.72 -5.80 16.80
N ARG A 396 -35.30 -4.98 17.78
CA ARG A 396 -35.30 -3.51 17.61
C ARG A 396 -34.25 -3.05 16.61
N PHE A 397 -33.04 -3.59 16.68
CA PHE A 397 -31.97 -3.26 15.75
C PHE A 397 -32.34 -3.61 14.30
N GLU A 398 -32.91 -4.79 14.04
CA GLU A 398 -33.39 -5.20 12.71
C GLU A 398 -34.54 -4.32 12.18
N ALA A 399 -35.37 -3.78 13.07
CA ALA A 399 -36.48 -2.91 12.71
C ALA A 399 -36.09 -1.43 12.58
N ALA A 400 -34.88 -1.08 13.00
CA ALA A 400 -34.41 0.29 13.06
C ALA A 400 -34.19 0.88 11.65
N GLU A 401 -34.38 2.20 11.53
CA GLU A 401 -34.03 2.91 10.30
C GLU A 401 -32.49 2.95 10.13
N THR A 402 -32.02 3.07 8.89
CA THR A 402 -30.59 3.13 8.49
C THR A 402 -29.78 4.13 9.32
N ALA A 403 -30.37 5.30 9.59
CA ALA A 403 -29.77 6.34 10.43
C ALA A 403 -29.55 5.89 11.88
N VAL A 404 -30.48 5.13 12.46
CA VAL A 404 -30.36 4.56 13.81
C VAL A 404 -29.28 3.49 13.84
N VAL A 405 -29.23 2.61 12.83
CA VAL A 405 -28.16 1.60 12.70
C VAL A 405 -26.77 2.25 12.64
N ALA A 406 -26.64 3.35 11.90
CA ALA A 406 -25.39 4.14 11.84
C ALA A 406 -25.01 4.73 13.20
N LEU A 407 -25.99 5.24 13.95
CA LEU A 407 -25.78 5.75 15.30
C LEU A 407 -25.36 4.65 16.27
N VAL A 408 -26.02 3.48 16.22
CA VAL A 408 -25.66 2.31 17.04
C VAL A 408 -24.21 1.90 16.80
N ALA A 409 -23.76 1.85 15.53
CA ALA A 409 -22.37 1.52 15.21
C ALA A 409 -21.39 2.59 15.74
N ALA A 410 -21.66 3.87 15.51
CA ALA A 410 -20.81 4.96 15.98
C ALA A 410 -20.71 5.00 17.51
N GLU A 411 -21.83 4.76 18.20
CA GLU A 411 -21.89 4.74 19.66
C GLU A 411 -21.21 3.50 20.24
N SER A 412 -21.33 2.35 19.57
CA SER A 412 -20.60 1.13 19.93
C SER A 412 -19.10 1.36 19.83
N ARG A 413 -18.63 1.95 18.73
CA ARG A 413 -17.21 2.28 18.52
C ARG A 413 -16.68 3.25 19.59
N ALA A 414 -17.43 4.31 19.89
CA ALA A 414 -17.06 5.23 20.98
C ALA A 414 -16.92 4.51 22.33
N ARG A 415 -17.77 3.51 22.61
CA ARG A 415 -17.66 2.70 23.83
C ARG A 415 -16.45 1.75 23.80
N PHE A 416 -16.05 1.22 22.65
CA PHE A 416 -14.78 0.47 22.54
C PHE A 416 -13.58 1.34 22.93
N GLU A 417 -13.56 2.60 22.49
CA GLU A 417 -12.48 3.55 22.82
C GLU A 417 -12.45 3.92 24.32
N ASP A 418 -13.63 4.03 24.95
CA ASP A 418 -13.78 4.53 26.33
C ASP A 418 -13.90 3.42 27.42
N ALA A 419 -13.94 2.13 27.05
CA ALA A 419 -14.23 1.04 28.01
C ALA A 419 -13.08 0.81 29.02
N GLU A 420 -13.32 1.15 30.29
CA GLU A 420 -12.32 1.02 31.36
C GLU A 420 -12.35 -0.35 32.04
N SER A 421 -13.54 -0.98 32.15
CA SER A 421 -13.72 -2.23 32.89
C SER A 421 -13.75 -3.47 32.00
N ALA A 422 -13.26 -4.60 32.53
CA ALA A 422 -13.33 -5.88 31.82
C ALA A 422 -14.77 -6.33 31.54
N ASP A 423 -15.72 -5.97 32.41
CA ASP A 423 -17.14 -6.29 32.21
C ASP A 423 -17.74 -5.50 31.03
N GLU A 424 -17.37 -4.22 30.85
CA GLU A 424 -17.79 -3.41 29.70
C GLU A 424 -17.18 -3.93 28.40
N ARG A 425 -15.88 -4.26 28.40
CA ARG A 425 -15.20 -4.81 27.21
C ARG A 425 -15.77 -6.17 26.81
N LEU A 426 -16.08 -7.01 27.80
CA LEU A 426 -16.78 -8.28 27.59
C LEU A 426 -18.15 -8.04 26.94
N ALA A 427 -18.96 -7.13 27.52
CA ALA A 427 -20.27 -6.81 26.99
C ALA A 427 -20.22 -6.27 25.55
N LEU A 428 -19.21 -5.45 25.22
CA LEU A 428 -18.98 -4.95 23.87
C LEU A 428 -18.65 -6.07 22.88
N ALA A 429 -17.72 -6.97 23.23
CA ALA A 429 -17.38 -8.11 22.39
C ALA A 429 -18.62 -9.02 22.14
N SER A 430 -19.38 -9.32 23.21
CA SER A 430 -20.61 -10.10 23.10
C SER A 430 -21.70 -9.39 22.27
N ALA A 431 -21.83 -8.07 22.40
CA ALA A 431 -22.76 -7.28 21.59
C ALA A 431 -22.41 -7.38 20.11
N VAL A 432 -21.12 -7.27 19.75
CA VAL A 432 -20.65 -7.47 18.36
C VAL A 432 -20.94 -8.90 17.87
N GLY A 433 -20.69 -9.93 18.68
CA GLY A 433 -21.05 -11.31 18.33
C GLY A 433 -22.55 -11.52 18.12
N THR A 434 -23.39 -10.74 18.82
CA THR A 434 -24.85 -10.80 18.71
C THR A 434 -25.37 -10.11 17.45
N ILE A 435 -24.96 -8.87 17.19
CA ILE A 435 -25.41 -8.09 16.02
C ILE A 435 -24.67 -8.49 14.75
N GLY A 436 -23.48 -9.06 14.91
CA GLY A 436 -22.57 -9.43 13.83
C GLY A 436 -23.25 -10.25 12.74
N PRO A 437 -23.92 -11.37 13.06
CA PRO A 437 -24.66 -12.18 12.09
C PRO A 437 -25.85 -11.48 11.42
N VAL A 438 -26.39 -10.45 12.06
CA VAL A 438 -27.59 -9.72 11.61
C VAL A 438 -27.22 -8.67 10.58
N ASP A 439 -26.18 -7.88 10.83
CA ASP A 439 -25.72 -6.81 9.95
C ASP A 439 -24.20 -6.88 9.77
N GLY A 440 -23.80 -7.36 8.60
CA GLY A 440 -22.40 -7.52 8.24
C GLY A 440 -21.67 -6.19 8.10
N ASP A 441 -22.35 -5.12 7.70
CA ASP A 441 -21.69 -3.82 7.52
C ASP A 441 -21.27 -3.23 8.88
N VAL A 442 -22.14 -3.35 9.90
CA VAL A 442 -21.79 -2.98 11.28
C VAL A 442 -20.69 -3.88 11.83
N ALA A 443 -20.77 -5.19 11.56
CA ALA A 443 -19.75 -6.14 11.99
C ALA A 443 -18.36 -5.78 11.45
N TRP A 444 -18.26 -5.51 10.14
CA TRP A 444 -16.99 -5.15 9.49
C TRP A 444 -16.44 -3.79 9.92
N LEU A 445 -17.30 -2.88 10.39
CA LEU A 445 -16.84 -1.63 10.97
C LEU A 445 -16.18 -1.80 12.35
N LEU A 446 -16.62 -2.79 13.13
CA LEU A 446 -16.16 -3.03 14.50
C LEU A 446 -15.13 -4.17 14.60
N ILE A 447 -14.73 -4.78 13.47
CA ILE A 447 -13.88 -5.97 13.48
C ILE A 447 -12.47 -5.66 14.02
N GLU A 448 -11.86 -4.53 13.60
CA GLU A 448 -10.55 -4.10 14.10
C GLU A 448 -10.61 -3.74 15.60
N ASP A 449 -11.73 -3.14 16.04
CA ASP A 449 -11.95 -2.84 17.46
C ASP A 449 -12.02 -4.15 18.28
N LEU A 450 -12.61 -5.20 17.71
CA LEU A 450 -12.67 -6.55 18.31
C LEU A 450 -11.31 -7.26 18.31
N GLU A 451 -10.52 -7.14 17.25
CA GLU A 451 -9.16 -7.69 17.17
C GLU A 451 -8.27 -7.15 18.28
N SER A 452 -8.41 -5.87 18.63
CA SER A 452 -7.65 -5.26 19.73
C SER A 452 -7.85 -5.95 21.08
N TYR A 453 -8.97 -6.67 21.25
CA TYR A 453 -9.27 -7.43 22.46
C TYR A 453 -8.65 -8.83 22.47
N PHE A 454 -8.00 -9.29 21.41
CA PHE A 454 -7.23 -10.55 21.43
C PHE A 454 -6.03 -10.48 22.37
N GLU A 455 -5.53 -9.28 22.67
CA GLU A 455 -4.44 -9.04 23.63
C GLU A 455 -4.93 -8.53 25.00
N ASP A 456 -6.25 -8.60 25.28
CA ASP A 456 -6.80 -8.05 26.53
C ASP A 456 -6.26 -8.77 27.77
N ASP A 457 -6.08 -8.04 28.88
CA ASP A 457 -5.66 -8.61 30.17
C ASP A 457 -6.65 -9.65 30.73
N SER A 458 -7.94 -9.55 30.38
CA SER A 458 -8.99 -10.45 30.84
C SER A 458 -9.21 -11.62 29.88
N PRO A 459 -9.03 -12.89 30.33
CA PRO A 459 -9.27 -14.04 29.47
C PRO A 459 -10.73 -14.14 29.01
N ALA A 460 -11.69 -13.66 29.82
CA ALA A 460 -13.09 -13.62 29.41
C ALA A 460 -13.33 -12.69 28.21
N VAL A 461 -12.61 -11.55 28.17
CA VAL A 461 -12.70 -10.59 27.06
C VAL A 461 -12.07 -11.18 25.81
N ARG A 462 -10.88 -11.78 25.93
CA ARG A 462 -10.21 -12.47 24.81
C ARG A 462 -11.08 -13.59 24.21
N ALA A 463 -11.67 -14.43 25.06
CA ALA A 463 -12.54 -15.52 24.63
C ALA A 463 -13.80 -15.00 23.91
N ALA A 464 -14.47 -14.00 24.47
CA ALA A 464 -15.65 -13.40 23.85
C ALA A 464 -15.31 -12.70 22.53
N ALA A 465 -14.14 -12.06 22.43
CA ALA A 465 -13.67 -11.46 21.19
C ALA A 465 -13.45 -12.53 20.11
N ALA A 466 -12.76 -13.63 20.44
CA ALA A 466 -12.53 -14.74 19.51
C ALA A 466 -13.85 -15.38 19.03
N GLU A 467 -14.80 -15.59 19.94
CA GLU A 467 -16.12 -16.13 19.62
C GLU A 467 -16.91 -15.20 18.69
N ALA A 468 -16.98 -13.91 19.02
CA ALA A 468 -17.64 -12.90 18.21
C ALA A 468 -17.00 -12.80 16.82
N TYR A 469 -15.66 -12.83 16.76
CA TYR A 469 -14.91 -12.79 15.51
C TYR A 469 -15.24 -14.00 14.63
N GLY A 470 -15.18 -15.21 15.18
CA GLY A 470 -15.57 -16.44 14.48
C GLY A 470 -16.99 -16.40 13.94
N THR A 471 -17.92 -15.91 14.77
CA THR A 471 -19.35 -15.79 14.45
C THR A 471 -19.60 -14.81 13.31
N VAL A 472 -18.95 -13.65 13.31
CA VAL A 472 -19.02 -12.65 12.23
C VAL A 472 -18.53 -13.25 10.91
N TYR A 473 -17.37 -13.91 10.94
CA TYR A 473 -16.81 -14.52 9.74
C TYR A 473 -17.69 -15.65 9.20
N ALA A 474 -18.22 -16.51 10.08
CA ALA A 474 -19.09 -17.61 9.68
C ALA A 474 -20.38 -17.11 8.98
N ALA A 475 -20.90 -15.96 9.39
CA ALA A 475 -22.11 -15.36 8.82
C ALA A 475 -21.87 -14.66 7.47
N HIS A 476 -20.77 -13.92 7.31
CA HIS A 476 -20.63 -12.96 6.21
C HIS A 476 -19.47 -13.22 5.26
N SER A 477 -18.46 -13.98 5.65
CA SER A 477 -17.25 -14.17 4.84
C SER A 477 -16.61 -15.54 5.06
N ARG A 478 -15.35 -15.68 4.68
CA ARG A 478 -14.48 -16.78 5.08
C ARG A 478 -13.26 -16.17 5.70
N LEU A 479 -12.75 -16.78 6.76
CA LEU A 479 -11.45 -16.41 7.32
C LEU A 479 -10.41 -16.45 6.19
N ASN A 480 -9.71 -15.33 6.01
CA ASN A 480 -8.52 -15.31 5.17
C ASN A 480 -7.32 -15.91 5.95
N GLN A 481 -6.14 -15.93 5.34
CA GLN A 481 -4.96 -16.50 6.00
C GLN A 481 -4.56 -15.69 7.25
N THR A 482 -4.48 -14.37 7.15
CA THR A 482 -4.11 -13.48 8.26
C THR A 482 -5.08 -13.60 9.43
N ASP A 483 -6.39 -13.62 9.15
CA ASP A 483 -7.42 -13.75 10.18
C ASP A 483 -7.35 -15.10 10.91
N ALA A 484 -7.03 -16.16 10.17
CA ALA A 484 -6.84 -17.49 10.74
C ALA A 484 -5.55 -17.59 11.57
N GLU A 485 -4.50 -16.86 11.19
CA GLU A 485 -3.26 -16.74 11.96
C GLU A 485 -3.51 -16.00 13.28
N LEU A 486 -4.25 -14.88 13.26
CA LEU A 486 -4.64 -14.14 14.48
C LEU A 486 -5.41 -15.03 15.48
N LEU A 487 -6.43 -15.76 15.01
CA LEU A 487 -7.14 -16.73 15.85
C LEU A 487 -6.25 -17.93 16.25
N GLY A 488 -5.30 -18.30 15.39
CA GLY A 488 -4.34 -19.38 15.65
C GLY A 488 -3.38 -19.08 16.80
N GLU A 489 -2.95 -17.82 16.94
CA GLU A 489 -2.11 -17.38 18.07
C GLU A 489 -2.82 -17.57 19.43
N LEU A 490 -4.15 -17.40 19.47
CA LEU A 490 -4.96 -17.62 20.67
C LEU A 490 -5.06 -19.10 21.08
N LEU A 491 -4.66 -20.05 20.24
CA LEU A 491 -4.60 -21.48 20.61
C LEU A 491 -3.46 -21.79 21.59
N ASP A 492 -2.48 -20.89 21.72
CA ASP A 492 -1.38 -20.98 22.68
C ASP A 492 -1.64 -20.14 23.95
N ASP A 493 -2.84 -19.55 24.08
CA ASP A 493 -3.24 -18.77 25.25
C ASP A 493 -3.16 -19.59 26.55
N GLU A 494 -2.84 -18.93 27.67
CA GLU A 494 -2.74 -19.59 28.97
C GLU A 494 -4.09 -20.09 29.51
N ASP A 495 -5.18 -19.40 29.15
CA ASP A 495 -6.53 -19.72 29.60
C ASP A 495 -7.23 -20.72 28.66
N GLU A 496 -7.85 -21.73 29.26
CA GLU A 496 -8.50 -22.81 28.52
C GLU A 496 -9.74 -22.36 27.74
N THR A 497 -10.48 -21.40 28.27
CA THR A 497 -11.69 -20.87 27.62
C THR A 497 -11.34 -20.07 26.36
N VAL A 498 -10.20 -19.38 26.36
CA VAL A 498 -9.71 -18.63 25.20
C VAL A 498 -9.31 -19.60 24.09
N ARG A 499 -8.54 -20.64 24.42
CA ARG A 499 -8.17 -21.70 23.45
C ARG A 499 -9.40 -22.40 22.87
N SER A 500 -10.39 -22.69 23.71
CA SER A 500 -11.66 -23.31 23.31
C SER A 500 -12.44 -22.41 22.33
N ALA A 501 -12.60 -21.12 22.65
CA ALA A 501 -13.28 -20.14 21.81
C ALA A 501 -12.59 -19.96 20.44
N ALA A 502 -11.26 -19.82 20.43
CA ALA A 502 -10.46 -19.71 19.21
C ALA A 502 -10.57 -20.98 18.35
N ALA A 503 -10.49 -22.17 18.97
CA ALA A 503 -10.66 -23.43 18.26
C ALA A 503 -12.07 -23.58 17.67
N ALA A 504 -13.11 -23.17 18.40
CA ALA A 504 -14.48 -23.17 17.91
C ALA A 504 -14.65 -22.25 16.69
N ALA A 505 -14.14 -21.02 16.77
CA ALA A 505 -14.16 -20.04 15.68
C ALA A 505 -13.48 -20.57 14.40
N LEU A 506 -12.30 -21.19 14.54
CA LEU A 506 -11.56 -21.81 13.43
C LEU A 506 -12.29 -23.01 12.85
N LEU A 507 -12.89 -23.86 13.70
CA LEU A 507 -13.61 -25.05 13.28
C LEU A 507 -14.90 -24.71 12.55
N GLU A 508 -15.66 -23.72 13.03
CA GLU A 508 -16.91 -23.26 12.39
C GLU A 508 -16.64 -22.73 10.98
N ASN A 509 -15.49 -22.09 10.79
CA ASN A 509 -15.02 -21.58 9.52
C ASN A 509 -14.19 -22.64 8.75
N HIS A 510 -14.84 -23.77 8.38
CA HIS A 510 -14.31 -24.99 7.73
C HIS A 510 -13.40 -24.85 6.47
N SER A 511 -13.05 -23.64 6.04
CA SER A 511 -12.24 -23.37 4.84
C SER A 511 -10.75 -23.13 5.12
N VAL A 512 -10.32 -23.07 6.39
CA VAL A 512 -8.91 -22.92 6.74
C VAL A 512 -8.18 -24.23 6.44
N ARG A 513 -7.11 -24.18 5.64
CA ARG A 513 -6.29 -25.36 5.36
C ARG A 513 -5.58 -25.79 6.65
N PRO A 514 -5.51 -27.09 6.97
CA PRO A 514 -4.78 -27.59 8.14
C PRO A 514 -3.30 -27.21 8.16
N GLU A 515 -2.74 -26.82 7.01
CA GLU A 515 -1.34 -26.38 6.88
C GLU A 515 -1.09 -24.95 7.41
N VAL A 516 -2.15 -24.17 7.71
CA VAL A 516 -2.06 -22.76 8.15
C VAL A 516 -2.13 -22.63 9.68
N ILE A 517 -2.75 -23.60 10.35
CA ILE A 517 -2.84 -23.65 11.80
C ILE A 517 -1.73 -24.62 12.24
N ASP A 518 -0.76 -24.17 13.05
CA ASP A 518 0.33 -25.05 13.58
C ASP A 518 -0.20 -26.09 14.62
N HIS A 519 -1.51 -26.34 14.61
CA HIS A 519 -2.24 -27.26 15.48
C HIS A 519 -3.10 -28.22 14.63
N ASP A 520 -3.02 -29.53 14.91
CA ASP A 520 -3.80 -30.55 14.19
C ASP A 520 -5.32 -30.30 14.41
N PRO A 521 -6.19 -30.47 13.40
CA PRO A 521 -7.64 -30.34 13.57
C PRO A 521 -8.24 -31.25 14.66
N THR A 522 -7.55 -32.34 15.02
CA THR A 522 -7.89 -33.22 16.13
C THR A 522 -7.58 -32.57 17.49
N ASP A 523 -6.51 -31.76 17.56
CA ASP A 523 -6.14 -30.98 18.74
C ASP A 523 -7.12 -29.80 18.92
N LEU A 524 -7.58 -29.17 17.84
CA LEU A 524 -8.66 -28.17 17.89
C LEU A 524 -9.95 -28.70 18.52
N ARG A 525 -10.37 -29.92 18.13
CA ARG A 525 -11.55 -30.55 18.74
C ARG A 525 -11.34 -30.91 20.21
N ALA A 526 -10.10 -31.21 20.61
CA ALA A 526 -9.78 -31.48 22.00
C ALA A 526 -9.93 -30.23 22.86
N TYR A 527 -9.61 -29.04 22.33
CA TYR A 527 -9.85 -27.76 23.03
C TYR A 527 -11.34 -27.46 23.23
N VAL A 528 -12.20 -27.80 22.26
CA VAL A 528 -13.65 -27.57 22.37
C VAL A 528 -14.34 -28.60 23.29
N GLU A 529 -13.83 -29.83 23.36
CA GLU A 529 -14.39 -30.91 24.18
C GLU A 529 -13.97 -30.85 25.67
N SER A 530 -13.07 -29.93 26.05
CA SER A 530 -12.57 -29.79 27.42
C SER A 530 -13.36 -28.83 28.32
N ASP A 531 -14.26 -28.01 27.75
CA ASP A 531 -15.32 -27.25 28.44
C ASP A 531 -16.54 -28.14 28.80
#